data_AF-A0A523T6K6-F1
#
_entry.id   AF-A0A523T6K6-F1
#
_cell.length_a   1.000
_cell.length_b   1.000
_cell.length_c   1.000
_cell.angle_alpha   90.00
_cell.angle_beta   90.00
_cell.angle_gamma   90.00
#
_symmetry.space_group_name_H-M   'P 1'
#
loop_
_entity.id
_entity.type
_entity.pdbx_description
1 polymer ?
#
loop_
_entity_poly.entity_id
_entity_poly.type
_entity_poly.pdbx_seq_one_letter_code
_entity_poly.pdbx_strand_id
1 'polypeptide(L)' 'MPNVEDSIRIENVVSSATLNQRLDLNAIVKGNPLVEYRPEKFPGLVFRLKKPKTAILIFSTGKMVCTGAKSEK' A
#
# COMPACT_ATOMS: atom_id res chain seq x y z
N MET A 1 43.46 5.03 7.88
CA MET A 1 42.11 5.60 8.14
C MET A 1 41.14 4.86 7.24
N PRO A 2 40.06 4.24 7.75
CA PRO A 2 39.12 3.58 6.87
C PRO A 2 38.23 4.64 6.21
N ASN A 3 38.25 4.67 4.87
CA ASN A 3 37.25 5.38 4.06
C ASN A 3 35.91 4.72 4.30
N VAL A 4 35.04 5.38 5.06
CA VAL A 4 33.61 5.04 5.07
C VAL A 4 33.00 5.85 3.94
N GLU A 5 32.84 5.23 2.77
CA GLU A 5 31.95 5.81 1.76
C GLU A 5 30.52 5.68 2.28
N ASP A 6 29.91 6.80 2.64
CA ASP A 6 28.52 6.85 3.08
C ASP A 6 27.61 6.49 1.90
N SER A 7 27.22 5.22 1.82
CA SER A 7 26.27 4.74 0.82
C SER A 7 24.83 4.95 1.31
N ILE A 8 24.04 5.72 0.55
CA ILE A 8 22.61 5.90 0.80
C ILE A 8 21.86 4.73 0.15
N ARG A 9 21.07 4.00 0.94
CA ARG A 9 20.22 2.90 0.48
C ARG A 9 18.75 3.19 0.76
N ILE A 10 17.91 3.06 -0.26
CA ILE A 10 16.45 3.20 -0.12
C ILE A 10 15.90 1.96 0.58
N GLU A 11 15.30 2.17 1.76
CA GLU A 11 14.66 1.10 2.52
C GLU A 11 13.14 1.05 2.37
N ASN A 12 12.50 2.17 2.05
CA ASN A 12 11.09 2.20 1.80
C ASN A 12 10.71 3.43 0.98
N VAL A 13 9.84 3.23 -0.01
CA VAL A 13 9.13 4.29 -0.71
C VAL A 13 7.65 4.14 -0.35
N VAL A 14 7.07 5.24 0.12
CA VAL A 14 5.63 5.34 0.37
C VAL A 14 5.03 6.26 -0.66
N SER A 15 4.03 5.78 -1.39
CA SER A 15 3.32 6.56 -2.40
C SER A 15 1.84 6.64 -2.09
N SER A 16 1.20 7.69 -2.59
CA SER A 16 -0.26 7.87 -2.46
C SER A 16 -0.87 8.14 -3.82
N ALA A 17 -2.13 7.73 -3.98
CA ALA A 17 -2.91 7.94 -5.19
C ALA A 17 -4.36 8.22 -4.82
N THR A 18 -5.10 8.92 -5.68
CA THR A 18 -6.51 9.22 -5.48
C THR A 18 -7.28 8.98 -6.77
N LEU A 19 -8.35 8.17 -6.71
CA LEU A 19 -9.19 7.84 -7.87
C LEU A 19 -10.32 8.86 -8.14
N ASN A 20 -10.40 9.93 -7.34
CA ASN A 20 -11.42 10.99 -7.41
C ASN A 20 -12.87 10.47 -7.45
N GLN A 21 -13.11 9.29 -6.86
CA GLN A 21 -14.42 8.66 -6.76
C GLN A 21 -14.51 7.82 -5.49
N ARG A 22 -15.71 7.60 -4.98
CA ARG A 22 -15.91 6.70 -3.84
C ARG A 22 -15.87 5.24 -4.29
N LEU A 23 -15.38 4.39 -3.40
CA LEU A 23 -15.28 2.95 -3.61
C LEU A 23 -16.16 2.20 -2.61
N ASP A 24 -16.90 1.20 -3.09
CA ASP A 24 -17.53 0.21 -2.23
C ASP A 24 -16.52 -0.89 -1.88
N LEU A 25 -15.93 -0.78 -0.69
CA LEU A 25 -14.92 -1.73 -0.22
C LEU A 25 -15.50 -3.14 -0.02
N ASN A 26 -16.79 -3.28 0.30
CA ASN A 26 -17.43 -4.59 0.46
C ASN A 26 -17.56 -5.30 -0.90
N ALA A 27 -17.90 -4.56 -1.95
CA ALA A 27 -17.93 -5.09 -3.30
C ALA A 27 -16.53 -5.57 -3.76
N ILE A 28 -15.47 -4.83 -3.42
CA ILE A 28 -14.08 -5.23 -3.72
C ILE A 28 -13.71 -6.53 -3.00
N VAL A 29 -14.02 -6.66 -1.72
CA VAL A 29 -13.76 -7.88 -0.93
C VAL A 29 -14.49 -9.08 -1.52
N LYS A 30 -15.75 -8.89 -1.94
CA LYS A 30 -16.55 -9.94 -2.58
C LYS A 30 -15.91 -10.42 -3.89
N GLY A 31 -15.26 -9.53 -4.64
CA GLY A 31 -14.58 -9.86 -5.90
C GLY A 31 -13.13 -10.34 -5.75
N ASN A 32 -12.48 -10.11 -4.61
CA ASN A 32 -11.08 -10.46 -4.40
C ASN A 32 -10.82 -10.99 -2.97
N PRO A 33 -10.71 -12.31 -2.78
CA PRO A 33 -10.53 -12.91 -1.46
C PRO A 33 -9.14 -12.68 -0.84
N LEU A 34 -8.18 -12.12 -1.60
CA LEU A 34 -6.82 -11.83 -1.11
C LEU A 34 -6.71 -10.52 -0.35
N VAL A 35 -7.79 -9.75 -0.25
CA VAL A 35 -7.84 -8.49 0.47
C VAL A 35 -8.40 -8.69 1.88
N GLU A 36 -7.87 -7.92 2.83
CA GLU A 36 -8.33 -7.92 4.20
C GLU A 36 -9.10 -6.63 4.49
N TYR A 37 -10.36 -6.74 4.89
CA TYR A 37 -11.18 -5.60 5.28
C TYR A 37 -11.98 -5.92 6.52
N ARG A 38 -11.71 -5.17 7.60
CA ARG A 38 -12.41 -5.27 8.89
C ARG A 38 -12.67 -3.84 9.39
N PRO A 39 -13.75 -3.17 8.93
CA PRO A 39 -13.99 -1.74 9.21
C PRO A 39 -14.05 -1.42 10.70
N GLU A 40 -14.52 -2.36 11.53
CA GLU A 40 -14.54 -2.27 12.99
C GLU A 40 -13.14 -2.12 13.61
N LYS A 41 -12.08 -2.58 12.93
CA LYS A 41 -10.69 -2.50 13.39
C LYS A 41 -9.90 -1.42 12.66
N PHE A 42 -10.13 -1.27 11.36
CA PHE A 42 -9.42 -0.30 10.52
C PHE A 42 -10.30 0.11 9.32
N PRO A 43 -10.44 1.41 9.02
CA PRO A 43 -11.39 1.89 8.00
C PRO A 43 -10.95 1.63 6.55
N GLY A 44 -9.70 1.21 6.32
CA GLY A 44 -9.18 0.89 4.99
C GLY A 44 -9.17 -0.61 4.71
N LEU A 45 -9.27 -0.96 3.43
CA LEU A 45 -8.98 -2.30 2.94
C LEU A 45 -7.47 -2.46 2.76
N VAL A 46 -6.91 -3.56 3.24
CA VAL A 46 -5.49 -3.90 3.14
C VAL A 46 -5.30 -4.95 2.06
N PHE A 47 -4.54 -4.62 1.02
CA PHE A 47 -4.15 -5.56 -0.02
C PHE A 47 -2.63 -5.77 -0.01
N ARG A 48 -2.20 -7.02 0.18
CA ARG A 48 -0.78 -7.35 0.28
C ARG A 48 -0.33 -8.10 -0.98
N LEU A 49 0.59 -7.51 -1.72
CA LEU A 49 1.20 -8.13 -2.89
C LEU A 49 2.42 -8.94 -2.45
N LYS A 50 2.57 -10.15 -3.02
CA LYS A 50 3.75 -10.99 -2.79
C LYS A 50 4.94 -10.51 -3.62
N LYS A 51 4.71 -10.04 -4.84
CA LYS A 51 5.72 -9.56 -5.77
C LYS A 51 5.14 -8.39 -6.62
N PRO A 52 5.69 -7.16 -6.49
CA PRO A 52 6.64 -6.72 -5.47
C PRO A 52 6.06 -6.89 -4.05
N LYS A 53 6.93 -7.00 -3.04
CA LYS A 53 6.49 -7.17 -1.63
C LYS A 53 6.00 -5.83 -1.09
N THR A 54 4.73 -5.51 -1.29
CA THR A 54 4.14 -4.24 -0.91
C THR A 54 2.79 -4.43 -0.23
N ALA A 55 2.37 -3.41 0.51
CA ALA A 55 1.04 -3.31 1.08
C ALA A 55 0.36 -2.05 0.54
N ILE A 56 -0.89 -2.21 0.08
CA ILE A 56 -1.74 -1.15 -0.42
C ILE A 56 -2.90 -0.99 0.55
N LEU A 57 -3.10 0.21 1.06
CA LEU A 57 -4.25 0.61 1.86
C LEU A 57 -5.22 1.36 0.94
N ILE A 58 -6.46 0.89 0.85
CA ILE A 58 -7.51 1.46 -0.01
C ILE A 58 -8.64 1.98 0.87
N PHE A 59 -9.03 3.24 0.70
CA PHE A 59 -10.08 3.86 1.48
C PHE A 59 -11.34 4.08 0.64
N SER A 60 -12.51 4.07 1.28
CA SER A 60 -13.81 4.30 0.62
C SER A 60 -13.92 5.66 -0.07
N THR A 61 -13.04 6.61 0.27
CA THR A 61 -12.92 7.92 -0.37
C THR A 61 -12.23 7.86 -1.74
N GLY A 62 -11.69 6.71 -2.15
CA GLY A 62 -10.88 6.56 -3.36
C GLY A 62 -9.41 6.91 -3.17
N LYS A 63 -8.99 7.28 -1.95
CA LYS A 63 -7.57 7.44 -1.61
C LYS A 63 -6.91 6.07 -1.44
N MET A 64 -5.66 5.98 -1.84
CA MET A 64 -4.83 4.80 -1.72
C MET A 64 -3.43 5.17 -1.22
N VAL A 65 -2.83 4.29 -0.41
CA VAL A 65 -1.45 4.41 0.07
C VAL A 65 -0.73 3.10 -0.20
N CYS A 66 0.41 3.15 -0.90
CA CYS A 66 1.29 2.01 -1.12
C CYS A 66 2.55 2.16 -0.26
N THR A 67 2.97 1.09 0.40
CA THR A 67 4.17 1.05 1.24
C THR A 67 4.89 -0.29 1.09
N GLY A 68 6.17 -0.33 1.46
CA GLY A 68 7.05 -1.49 1.34
C GLY A 68 7.81 -1.56 0.01
N ALA A 69 7.63 -0.58 -0.87
CA ALA A 69 8.37 -0.50 -2.13
C ALA A 69 9.83 -0.08 -1.87
N LYS A 70 10.76 -0.53 -2.72
CA LYS A 70 12.19 -0.16 -2.64
C LYS A 70 12.61 0.84 -3.72
N SER A 71 11.68 1.18 -4.62
CA SER A 71 11.84 2.10 -5.74
C SER A 71 10.48 2.69 -6.10
N GLU A 72 10.50 3.76 -6.90
CA GLU A 72 9.32 4.34 -7.56
C GLU A 72 8.81 3.51 -8.75
N LYS A 73 9.65 2.59 -9.25
CA LYS A 73 9.36 1.65 -10.35
C LYS A 73 8.94 0.29 -9.84
#